data_AF-A0A644XPA3-F1
#
_entry.id   AF-A0A644XPA3-F1
#
_cell.length_a   1.000
_cell.length_b   1.000
_cell.length_c   1.000
_cell.angle_alpha   90.00
_cell.angle_beta   90.00
_cell.angle_gamma   90.00
#
_symmetry.space_group_name_H-M   'P 1'
#
loop_
_entity.id
_entity.type
_entity.pdbx_description
1 polymer ?
#
loop_
_entity_poly.entity_id
_entity_poly.type
_entity_poly.pdbx_seq_one_letter_code
_entity_poly.pdbx_strand_id
1 'polypeptide(L)'
;MGYYFVRVNGPTLHDNPKKIDCFVAVEPESFKRDGYSNYLSYCFENDIVRMGWPDVGDLNKGNRLGAKANCYNLSTLKIYIRGYLSGFSNIQPGSVLIVPNRDNSGDIYICKVVKPYWYDTSGPYECAHRVGVKWDRNNQGQPVLYTNEQLGISKGGWWLRAFQEIKQQNIISRIAIARERIAG
;
A
#
# COMPACT_ATOMS: atom_id res chain seq x y z
N MET A 1 -17.92 -3.87 7.82
CA MET A 1 -17.03 -2.73 7.50
C MET A 1 -15.79 -2.88 8.35
N GLY A 2 -14.61 -2.95 7.74
CA GLY A 2 -13.35 -3.23 8.44
C GLY A 2 -12.36 -2.07 8.41
N TYR A 3 -11.32 -2.17 9.23
CA TYR A 3 -10.14 -1.30 9.22
C TYR A 3 -8.94 -2.15 8.82
N TYR A 4 -8.13 -1.67 7.88
CA TYR A 4 -7.02 -2.45 7.35
C TYR A 4 -5.76 -1.60 7.25
N PHE A 5 -4.64 -2.21 7.61
CA PHE A 5 -3.32 -1.73 7.23
C PHE A 5 -2.99 -2.30 5.86
N VAL A 6 -2.63 -1.43 4.90
CA VAL A 6 -2.23 -1.83 3.56
C VAL A 6 -0.97 -1.08 3.16
N ARG A 7 0.09 -1.82 2.86
CA ARG A 7 1.31 -1.26 2.29
C ARG A 7 1.19 -1.19 0.77
N VAL A 8 1.24 0.03 0.25
CA VAL A 8 1.26 0.25 -1.21
C VAL A 8 2.51 -0.38 -1.81
N ASN A 9 2.36 -0.95 -3.01
CA ASN A 9 3.47 -1.51 -3.75
C ASN A 9 4.64 -0.52 -3.87
N GLY A 10 5.87 -1.02 -3.80
CA GLY A 10 7.07 -0.21 -3.99
C GLY A 10 7.97 -0.82 -5.05
N PRO A 11 9.20 -0.30 -5.18
CA PRO A 11 10.23 -0.81 -6.09
C PRO A 11 10.34 -2.34 -6.17
N THR A 12 10.28 -2.92 -7.38
CA THR A 12 10.48 -4.36 -7.62
C THR A 12 11.60 -4.63 -8.66
N LEU A 13 12.01 -5.90 -8.81
CA LEU A 13 12.86 -6.32 -9.94
C LEU A 13 12.17 -6.23 -11.29
N HIS A 14 10.83 -6.17 -11.33
CA HIS A 14 10.08 -6.04 -12.57
C HIS A 14 10.27 -4.66 -13.21
N ASP A 15 10.77 -3.68 -12.45
CA ASP A 15 11.11 -2.35 -12.92
C ASP A 15 12.54 -2.29 -13.52
N ASN A 16 13.33 -3.39 -13.44
CA ASN A 16 14.75 -3.40 -13.81
C ASN A 16 14.98 -4.00 -15.22
N PRO A 17 15.29 -3.19 -16.25
CA PRO A 17 15.51 -3.67 -17.63
C PRO A 17 16.68 -4.65 -17.77
N LYS A 18 17.59 -4.70 -16.79
CA LYS A 18 18.71 -5.66 -16.75
C LYS A 18 18.29 -7.05 -16.28
N LYS A 19 17.04 -7.24 -15.84
CA LYS A 19 16.47 -8.52 -15.41
C LYS A 19 15.43 -8.99 -16.42
N ILE A 20 15.90 -9.33 -17.62
CA ILE A 20 15.08 -9.65 -18.80
C ILE A 20 13.97 -10.69 -18.49
N ASP A 21 14.26 -11.69 -17.67
CA ASP A 21 13.32 -12.77 -17.33
C ASP A 21 12.13 -12.33 -16.47
N CYS A 22 12.16 -11.11 -15.92
CA CYS A 22 11.05 -10.59 -15.13
C CYS A 22 10.80 -9.09 -15.31
N PHE A 23 11.55 -8.41 -16.18
CA PHE A 23 11.35 -7.02 -16.51
C PHE A 23 10.01 -6.82 -17.22
N VAL A 24 9.26 -5.82 -16.77
CA VAL A 24 7.99 -5.40 -17.37
C VAL A 24 8.18 -4.00 -17.95
N ALA A 25 8.32 -3.96 -19.28
CA ALA A 25 8.85 -2.84 -20.05
C ALA A 25 8.02 -1.54 -20.04
N VAL A 26 6.89 -1.51 -19.36
CA VAL A 26 5.85 -0.52 -19.66
C VAL A 26 5.69 0.51 -18.52
N GLU A 27 6.29 0.33 -17.35
CA GLU A 27 6.11 1.28 -16.23
C GLU A 27 6.58 2.71 -16.56
N PRO A 28 5.73 3.75 -16.39
CA PRO A 28 6.08 5.12 -16.75
C PRO A 28 7.19 5.69 -15.87
N GLU A 29 8.14 6.35 -16.53
CA GLU A 29 9.33 6.97 -15.91
C GLU A 29 8.97 7.97 -14.81
N SER A 30 7.79 8.60 -14.88
CA SER A 30 7.30 9.61 -13.94
C SER A 30 7.16 9.11 -12.49
N PHE A 31 7.07 7.80 -12.28
CA PHE A 31 6.96 7.21 -10.94
C PHE A 31 8.29 6.64 -10.45
N LYS A 32 9.36 6.71 -11.25
CA LYS A 32 10.68 6.19 -10.88
C LYS A 32 11.43 7.17 -9.99
N ARG A 33 11.83 6.69 -8.80
CA ARG A 33 12.77 7.34 -7.88
C ARG A 33 13.99 6.44 -7.72
N ASP A 34 15.18 6.98 -7.94
CA ASP A 34 16.45 6.23 -7.96
C ASP A 34 16.43 5.01 -8.91
N GLY A 35 15.68 5.09 -10.01
CA GLY A 35 15.53 4.00 -10.98
C GLY A 35 14.52 2.91 -10.61
N TYR A 36 13.61 3.16 -9.65
CA TYR A 36 12.54 2.22 -9.28
C TYR A 36 11.22 2.92 -8.99
N SER A 37 10.08 2.26 -9.24
CA SER A 37 8.77 2.91 -9.13
C SER A 37 8.28 3.06 -7.67
N ASN A 38 8.03 4.29 -7.21
CA ASN A 38 7.26 4.57 -5.99
C ASN A 38 5.81 4.90 -6.39
N TYR A 39 4.90 4.00 -6.03
CA TYR A 39 3.53 4.07 -6.49
C TYR A 39 2.56 4.82 -5.59
N LEU A 40 3.05 5.42 -4.51
CA LEU A 40 2.19 6.18 -3.62
C LEU A 40 1.57 7.40 -4.33
N SER A 41 2.36 8.15 -5.11
CA SER A 41 1.85 9.27 -5.93
C SER A 41 0.84 8.78 -6.97
N TYR A 42 1.14 7.67 -7.65
CA TYR A 42 0.21 7.04 -8.59
C TYR A 42 -1.14 6.68 -7.94
N CYS A 43 -1.10 6.12 -6.73
CA CYS A 43 -2.29 5.81 -5.93
C CYS A 43 -3.11 7.06 -5.58
N PHE A 44 -2.47 8.19 -5.30
CA PHE A 44 -3.15 9.46 -5.04
C PHE A 44 -3.78 10.07 -6.31
N GLU A 45 -3.11 9.97 -7.45
CA GLU A 45 -3.58 10.51 -8.73
C GLU A 45 -4.76 9.71 -9.30
N ASN A 46 -4.79 8.40 -9.03
CA ASN A 46 -5.79 7.49 -9.60
C ASN A 46 -6.88 7.09 -8.59
N ASP A 47 -6.83 7.62 -7.35
CA ASP A 47 -7.76 7.30 -6.27
C ASP A 47 -7.91 5.77 -6.07
N ILE A 48 -6.75 5.10 -5.98
CA ILE A 48 -6.67 3.67 -5.71
C ILE A 48 -5.70 3.38 -4.57
N VAL A 49 -5.83 2.20 -3.97
CA VAL A 49 -4.74 1.56 -3.25
C VAL A 49 -4.36 0.30 -4.02
N ARG A 50 -3.07 0.17 -4.34
CA ARG A 50 -2.53 -1.02 -4.99
C ARG A 50 -1.62 -1.80 -4.04
N MET A 51 -1.78 -3.12 -4.05
CA MET A 51 -0.84 -4.04 -3.43
C MET A 51 -0.22 -4.89 -4.55
N GLY A 52 1.10 -4.82 -4.67
CA GLY A 52 1.86 -5.70 -5.56
C GLY A 52 2.41 -6.88 -4.78
N TRP A 53 3.47 -7.49 -5.31
CA TRP A 53 4.11 -8.62 -4.65
C TRP A 53 4.62 -8.25 -3.24
N PRO A 54 4.52 -9.20 -2.30
CA PRO A 54 4.60 -9.00 -0.84
C PRO A 54 5.91 -8.45 -0.29
N ASP A 55 6.98 -8.49 -1.07
CA ASP A 55 8.33 -8.15 -0.63
C ASP A 55 8.60 -6.64 -0.69
N VAL A 56 7.53 -5.85 -0.74
CA VAL A 56 7.54 -4.49 -0.21
C VAL A 56 8.28 -4.52 1.15
N GLY A 57 9.36 -3.76 1.28
CA GLY A 57 10.41 -4.04 2.26
C GLY A 57 9.97 -3.94 3.73
N ASP A 58 10.76 -4.54 4.62
CA ASP A 58 10.71 -4.27 6.06
C ASP A 58 10.91 -2.77 6.31
N LEU A 59 9.85 -2.09 6.77
CA LEU A 59 9.88 -0.65 6.99
C LEU A 59 10.68 -0.27 8.25
N ASN A 60 11.07 -1.24 9.09
CA ASN A 60 11.93 -1.00 10.26
C ASN A 60 13.41 -0.93 9.89
N LYS A 61 13.83 -1.46 8.74
CA LYS A 61 15.26 -1.58 8.42
C LYS A 61 15.83 -0.48 7.55
N GLY A 62 15.01 0.40 6.95
CA GLY A 62 15.45 1.49 6.05
C GLY A 62 16.18 1.03 4.77
N ASN A 63 16.84 -0.12 4.78
CA ASN A 63 17.61 -0.72 3.70
C ASN A 63 16.90 -1.94 3.12
N ARG A 64 16.25 -1.66 1.98
CA ARG A 64 16.15 -2.45 0.75
C ARG A 64 16.77 -3.86 0.79
N LEU A 65 15.99 -4.93 0.97
CA LEU A 65 16.42 -6.27 0.50
C LEU A 65 15.29 -7.24 0.07
N GLY A 66 14.01 -6.92 0.18
CA GLY A 66 12.94 -7.83 -0.25
C GLY A 66 12.71 -7.82 -1.76
N ALA A 67 12.12 -6.75 -2.28
CA ALA A 67 11.64 -6.71 -3.66
C ALA A 67 12.73 -6.57 -4.75
N LYS A 68 14.00 -6.34 -4.37
CA LYS A 68 15.14 -6.34 -5.31
C LYS A 68 15.77 -7.73 -5.51
N ALA A 69 15.35 -8.75 -4.76
CA ALA A 69 16.03 -10.04 -4.74
C ALA A 69 15.36 -11.11 -5.61
N ASN A 70 14.04 -11.08 -5.78
CA ASN A 70 13.30 -12.19 -6.39
C ASN A 70 12.30 -11.72 -7.46
N CYS A 71 12.26 -12.44 -8.57
CA CYS A 71 11.14 -12.38 -9.52
C CYS A 71 10.04 -13.32 -8.97
N TYR A 72 8.82 -12.80 -8.77
CA TYR A 72 7.73 -13.58 -8.17
C TYR A 72 6.82 -14.19 -9.22
N ASN A 73 6.34 -15.40 -8.96
CA ASN A 73 5.16 -15.95 -9.62
C ASN A 73 4.26 -16.61 -8.56
N LEU A 74 2.99 -16.87 -8.88
CA LEU A 74 2.03 -17.43 -7.92
C LEU A 74 2.50 -18.77 -7.31
N SER A 75 3.24 -19.59 -8.07
CA SER A 75 3.74 -20.90 -7.61
C SER A 75 4.87 -20.79 -6.60
N THR A 76 5.68 -19.73 -6.65
CA THR A 76 6.82 -19.49 -5.75
C THR A 76 6.45 -18.67 -4.50
N LEU A 77 5.22 -18.15 -4.43
CA LEU A 77 4.76 -17.38 -3.28
C LEU A 77 4.59 -18.26 -2.02
N LYS A 78 5.19 -17.79 -0.92
CA LYS A 78 4.96 -18.38 0.41
C LYS A 78 3.49 -18.25 0.82
N ILE A 79 3.00 -19.20 1.61
CA ILE A 79 1.58 -19.28 2.00
C ILE A 79 1.08 -17.98 2.67
N TYR A 80 1.86 -17.39 3.57
CA TYR A 80 1.44 -16.16 4.27
C TYR A 80 1.25 -14.97 3.32
N ILE A 81 1.99 -14.93 2.21
CA ILE A 81 1.86 -13.91 1.17
C ILE A 81 0.51 -14.07 0.46
N ARG A 82 0.16 -15.31 0.10
CA ARG A 82 -1.14 -15.62 -0.51
C ARG A 82 -2.27 -15.18 0.42
N GLY A 83 -2.07 -15.34 1.74
CA GLY A 83 -2.96 -14.80 2.77
C GLY A 83 -3.15 -13.28 2.70
N TYR A 84 -2.09 -12.51 2.46
CA TYR A 84 -2.20 -11.05 2.25
C TYR A 84 -3.01 -10.71 1.01
N LEU A 85 -2.69 -11.32 -0.14
CA LEU A 85 -3.38 -11.06 -1.41
C LEU A 85 -4.87 -11.43 -1.31
N SER A 86 -5.17 -12.59 -0.72
CA SER A 86 -6.53 -13.04 -0.46
C SER A 86 -7.27 -12.09 0.49
N GLY A 87 -6.65 -11.70 1.61
CA GLY A 87 -7.25 -10.75 2.55
C GLY A 87 -7.56 -9.40 1.90
N PHE A 88 -6.63 -8.88 1.08
CA PHE A 88 -6.82 -7.64 0.35
C PHE A 88 -7.95 -7.74 -0.70
N SER A 89 -8.06 -8.86 -1.41
CA SER A 89 -9.13 -9.08 -2.40
C SER A 89 -10.54 -9.13 -1.79
N ASN A 90 -10.65 -9.37 -0.48
CA ASN A 90 -11.92 -9.46 0.24
C ASN A 90 -12.34 -8.15 0.93
N ILE A 91 -11.56 -7.07 0.80
CA ILE A 91 -11.93 -5.77 1.38
C ILE A 91 -13.20 -5.25 0.71
N GLN A 92 -14.18 -4.90 1.53
CA GLN A 92 -15.48 -4.41 1.07
C GLN A 92 -15.52 -2.88 0.97
N PRO A 93 -16.29 -2.30 0.03
CA PRO A 93 -16.64 -0.89 0.04
C PRO A 93 -17.14 -0.42 1.42
N GLY A 94 -16.79 0.80 1.79
CA GLY A 94 -17.03 1.36 3.11
C GLY A 94 -15.90 1.14 4.12
N SER A 95 -15.03 0.15 3.90
CA SER A 95 -13.86 -0.10 4.78
C SER A 95 -12.88 1.07 4.80
N VAL A 96 -12.13 1.20 5.88
CA VAL A 96 -11.09 2.23 6.05
C VAL A 96 -9.72 1.58 5.93
N LEU A 97 -8.85 2.17 5.10
CA LEU A 97 -7.48 1.72 4.95
C LEU A 97 -6.54 2.76 5.55
N ILE A 98 -5.56 2.29 6.32
CA ILE A 98 -4.37 3.05 6.66
C ILE A 98 -3.22 2.59 5.78
N VAL A 99 -2.51 3.55 5.21
CA VAL A 99 -1.47 3.34 4.22
C VAL A 99 -0.22 4.07 4.67
N PRO A 100 0.78 3.36 5.24
CA PRO A 100 2.01 4.01 5.66
C PRO A 100 2.81 4.52 4.46
N ASN A 101 3.46 5.67 4.63
CA ASN A 101 4.50 6.11 3.73
C ASN A 101 5.75 5.24 3.95
N ARG A 102 6.21 4.60 2.89
CA ARG A 102 7.45 3.83 2.95
C ARG A 102 8.68 4.71 3.17
N ASP A 103 8.70 5.88 2.53
CA ASP A 103 9.88 6.75 2.51
C ASP A 103 10.04 7.50 3.84
N ASN A 104 8.94 7.66 4.59
CA ASN A 104 8.93 8.26 5.91
C ASN A 104 8.07 7.42 6.88
N SER A 105 8.71 6.59 7.70
CA SER A 105 8.02 5.65 8.60
C SER A 105 7.20 6.30 9.73
N GLY A 106 7.13 7.64 9.79
CA GLY A 106 6.22 8.39 10.67
C GLY A 106 4.86 8.71 10.04
N ASP A 107 4.79 8.66 8.72
CA ASP A 107 3.73 9.23 7.91
C ASP A 107 2.72 8.15 7.52
N ILE A 108 1.45 8.40 7.77
CA ILE A 108 0.35 7.50 7.45
C ILE A 108 -0.72 8.28 6.69
N TYR A 109 -1.19 7.72 5.59
CA TYR A 109 -2.34 8.22 4.85
C TYR A 109 -3.56 7.35 5.14
N ILE A 110 -4.74 7.96 5.11
CA ILE A 110 -6.00 7.24 5.34
C ILE A 110 -6.94 7.45 4.16
N CYS A 111 -7.67 6.40 3.82
CA CYS A 111 -8.69 6.46 2.79
C CYS A 111 -9.87 5.54 3.11
N LYS A 112 -11.01 5.78 2.44
CA LYS A 112 -12.20 4.92 2.48
C LYS A 112 -12.35 4.18 1.16
N VAL A 113 -12.59 2.88 1.20
CA VAL A 113 -12.85 2.08 0.00
C VAL A 113 -14.20 2.45 -0.59
N VAL A 114 -14.23 2.78 -1.88
CA VAL A 114 -15.44 3.16 -2.64
C VAL A 114 -15.70 2.25 -3.83
N LYS A 115 -14.70 1.50 -4.32
CA LYS A 115 -14.86 0.46 -5.34
C LYS A 115 -14.26 -0.85 -4.85
N PRO A 116 -14.90 -2.00 -5.13
CA PRO A 116 -14.41 -3.31 -4.71
C PRO A 116 -13.08 -3.65 -5.39
N TYR A 117 -12.50 -4.78 -5.00
CA TYR A 117 -11.27 -5.30 -5.59
C TYR A 117 -11.40 -5.56 -7.10
N TRP A 118 -10.32 -5.27 -7.82
CA TRP A 118 -10.08 -5.83 -9.15
C TRP A 118 -8.60 -6.13 -9.36
N TYR A 119 -8.35 -6.97 -10.36
CA TYR A 119 -7.03 -7.28 -10.87
C TYR A 119 -6.90 -6.69 -12.27
N ASP A 120 -5.80 -5.99 -12.54
CA ASP A 120 -5.55 -5.38 -13.85
C ASP A 120 -4.29 -5.98 -14.47
N THR A 121 -4.45 -6.47 -15.71
CA THR A 121 -3.41 -7.06 -16.54
C THR A 121 -3.19 -6.30 -17.85
N SER A 122 -3.90 -5.20 -18.08
CA SER A 122 -4.15 -4.64 -19.42
C SER A 122 -3.25 -3.45 -19.82
N GLY A 123 -2.12 -3.24 -19.15
CA GLY A 123 -1.24 -2.13 -19.49
C GLY A 123 0.07 -2.15 -18.70
N PRO A 124 0.86 -1.07 -18.75
CA PRO A 124 1.90 -0.89 -17.74
C PRO A 124 1.32 -1.03 -16.35
N TYR A 125 2.15 -1.33 -15.34
CA TYR A 125 1.67 -1.61 -13.98
C TYR A 125 1.13 -3.03 -13.78
N GLU A 126 1.98 -3.97 -14.15
CA GLU A 126 2.23 -5.26 -13.51
C GLU A 126 1.19 -5.72 -12.46
N CYS A 127 0.42 -6.76 -12.81
CA CYS A 127 -0.15 -7.79 -11.91
C CYS A 127 -0.58 -7.29 -10.52
N ALA A 128 -1.26 -6.15 -10.48
CA ALA A 128 -1.49 -5.44 -9.23
C ALA A 128 -2.90 -5.71 -8.73
N HIS A 129 -2.97 -6.05 -7.45
CA HIS A 129 -4.22 -6.09 -6.73
C HIS A 129 -4.64 -4.66 -6.40
N ARG A 130 -5.85 -4.25 -6.78
CA ARG A 130 -6.32 -2.87 -6.60
C ARG A 130 -7.66 -2.82 -5.88
N VAL A 131 -7.88 -1.73 -5.14
CA VAL A 131 -9.20 -1.28 -4.67
C VAL A 131 -9.30 0.22 -4.94
N GLY A 132 -10.51 0.70 -5.22
CA GLY A 132 -10.74 2.12 -5.47
C GLY A 132 -11.11 2.81 -4.17
N VAL A 133 -10.52 3.97 -3.92
CA VAL A 133 -10.59 4.64 -2.63
C VAL A 133 -10.93 6.11 -2.77
N LYS A 134 -11.42 6.70 -1.70
CA LYS A 134 -11.45 8.15 -1.51
C LYS A 134 -10.44 8.48 -0.42
N TRP A 135 -9.34 9.11 -0.79
CA TRP A 135 -8.34 9.59 0.16
C TRP A 135 -8.91 10.69 1.05
N ASP A 136 -8.50 10.68 2.32
CA ASP A 136 -8.73 11.84 3.18
C ASP A 136 -7.84 12.98 2.65
N ARG A 137 -8.45 14.13 2.36
CA ARG A 137 -7.80 15.29 1.78
C ARG A 137 -8.10 16.53 2.61
N ASN A 138 -7.14 17.45 2.70
CA ASN A 138 -7.33 18.77 3.33
C ASN A 138 -8.14 19.71 2.43
N ASN A 139 -8.39 20.94 2.89
CA ASN A 139 -9.14 21.95 2.15
C ASN A 139 -8.48 22.39 0.84
N GLN A 140 -7.19 22.10 0.67
CA GLN A 140 -6.42 22.32 -0.55
C GLN A 140 -6.41 21.11 -1.49
N GLY A 141 -7.15 20.04 -1.17
CA GLY A 141 -7.24 18.82 -1.98
C GLY A 141 -6.04 17.89 -1.85
N GLN A 142 -5.09 18.17 -0.95
CA GLN A 142 -3.90 17.35 -0.74
C GLN A 142 -4.18 16.20 0.23
N PRO A 143 -3.60 14.99 0.04
CA PRO A 143 -3.74 13.89 1.00
C PRO A 143 -3.31 14.29 2.41
N VAL A 144 -4.14 13.98 3.40
CA VAL A 144 -3.82 14.29 4.81
C VAL A 144 -2.78 13.30 5.33
N LEU A 145 -1.77 13.86 5.98
CA LEU A 145 -0.76 13.13 6.73
C LEU A 145 -1.20 12.94 8.19
N TYR A 146 -1.21 11.69 8.64
CA TYR A 146 -1.40 11.31 10.03
C TYR A 146 -0.10 10.77 10.60
N THR A 147 0.12 10.97 11.90
CA THR A 147 1.27 10.44 12.61
C THR A 147 0.94 9.15 13.35
N ASN A 148 1.96 8.32 13.56
CA ASN A 148 1.89 7.13 14.43
C ASN A 148 1.25 7.43 15.81
N GLU A 149 1.62 8.57 16.41
CA GLU A 149 1.14 8.97 17.73
C GLU A 149 -0.36 9.28 17.72
N GLN A 150 -0.83 10.02 16.70
CA GLN A 150 -2.25 10.33 16.53
C GLN A 150 -3.10 9.05 16.44
N LEU A 151 -2.61 8.06 15.70
CA LEU A 151 -3.33 6.81 15.47
C LEU A 151 -3.10 5.75 16.56
N GLY A 152 -2.14 5.98 17.47
CA GLY A 152 -1.76 5.01 18.50
C GLY A 152 -1.11 3.75 17.91
N ILE A 153 -0.39 3.89 16.79
CA ILE A 153 0.27 2.79 16.07
C ILE A 153 1.76 2.84 16.39
N SER A 154 2.29 1.77 16.96
CA SER A 154 3.74 1.65 17.17
C SER A 154 4.43 1.17 15.89
N LYS A 155 5.72 1.49 15.72
CA LYS A 155 6.59 0.97 14.65
C LYS A 155 6.88 -0.56 14.76
N GLY A 156 6.01 -1.30 15.44
CA GLY A 156 6.16 -2.74 15.72
C GLY A 156 5.70 -3.64 14.57
N GLY A 157 5.12 -4.80 14.92
CA GLY A 157 4.85 -5.91 13.99
C GLY A 157 3.92 -5.62 12.79
N TRP A 158 3.27 -4.45 12.72
CA TRP A 158 2.46 -4.04 11.57
C TRP A 158 3.33 -3.57 10.41
N TRP A 159 4.45 -2.92 10.71
CA TRP A 159 5.44 -2.44 9.75
C TRP A 159 6.23 -3.58 9.07
N LEU A 160 6.06 -4.80 9.59
CA LEU A 160 6.59 -6.05 9.02
C LEU A 160 5.64 -6.73 8.02
N ARG A 161 4.38 -6.27 7.91
CA ARG A 161 3.34 -6.93 7.10
C ARG A 161 3.02 -6.08 5.87
N ALA A 162 2.60 -6.72 4.78
CA ALA A 162 2.06 -6.02 3.61
C ALA A 162 0.58 -5.66 3.80
N PHE A 163 -0.14 -6.51 4.54
CA PHE A 163 -1.57 -6.42 4.76
C PHE A 163 -1.92 -6.95 6.15
N GLN A 164 -2.83 -6.27 6.84
CA GLN A 164 -3.37 -6.74 8.12
C GLN A 164 -4.73 -6.11 8.38
N GLU A 165 -5.71 -6.92 8.78
CA GLU A 165 -6.95 -6.40 9.38
C GLU A 165 -6.67 -5.88 10.80
N ILE A 166 -7.14 -4.67 11.09
CA ILE A 166 -7.04 -4.02 12.39
C ILE A 166 -8.31 -4.34 13.16
N LYS A 167 -8.14 -5.06 14.27
CA LYS A 167 -9.25 -5.46 15.17
C LYS A 167 -9.19 -4.74 16.52
N GLN A 168 -8.11 -4.02 16.78
CA GLN A 168 -7.86 -3.32 18.04
C GLN A 168 -8.74 -2.08 18.13
N GLN A 169 -9.76 -2.13 19.01
CA GLN A 169 -10.76 -1.06 19.15
C GLN A 169 -10.15 0.29 19.52
N ASN A 170 -9.12 0.31 20.36
CA ASN A 170 -8.42 1.54 20.72
C ASN A 170 -7.78 2.25 19.50
N ILE A 171 -7.28 1.49 18.53
CA ILE A 171 -6.69 2.05 17.29
C ILE A 171 -7.79 2.51 16.35
N ILE A 172 -8.86 1.71 16.22
CA ILE A 172 -10.04 2.06 15.41
C ILE A 172 -10.66 3.39 15.88
N SER A 173 -10.87 3.55 17.19
CA SER A 173 -11.44 4.79 17.75
C SER A 173 -10.52 5.99 17.51
N ARG A 174 -9.20 5.82 17.63
CA ARG A 174 -8.24 6.89 17.34
C ARG A 174 -8.26 7.30 15.87
N ILE A 175 -8.38 6.34 14.95
CA ILE A 175 -8.56 6.62 13.52
C ILE A 175 -9.84 7.44 13.31
N ALA A 176 -10.97 7.03 13.88
CA ALA A 176 -12.23 7.76 13.74
C ALA A 176 -12.12 9.21 14.23
N ILE A 177 -11.60 9.42 15.45
CA ILE A 177 -11.38 10.75 16.03
C ILE A 177 -10.46 11.61 15.16
N ALA A 178 -9.35 11.03 14.66
CA ALA A 178 -8.41 11.76 13.83
C ALA A 178 -9.03 12.24 12.51
N ARG A 179 -9.92 11.43 11.92
CA ARG A 179 -10.62 11.76 10.67
C ARG A 179 -11.72 12.81 10.86
N GLU A 180 -12.45 12.76 11.97
CA GLU A 180 -13.49 13.75 12.29
C GLU A 180 -12.92 15.17 12.39
N ARG A 181 -11.71 15.32 12.96
CA ARG A 181 -11.00 16.61 13.07
C ARG A 181 -10.61 17.27 11.74
N ILE A 182 -10.71 16.54 10.63
CA ILE A 182 -10.42 17.04 9.28
C ILE A 182 -11.71 17.40 8.55
N ALA A 183 -12.82 16.75 8.90
CA ALA A 183 -14.12 16.97 8.29
C ALA A 183 -14.87 18.18 8.89
N GLY A 184 -14.49 18.63 10.09
CA GLY A 184 -14.99 19.85 10.74
C GLY A 184 -13.95 20.96 10.73
#